data_AF-A0AB33CVK2-F1
#
_entry.id   AF-A0AB33CVK2-F1
#
_cell.length_a   1.000
_cell.length_b   1.000
_cell.length_c   1.000
_cell.angle_alpha   90.00
_cell.angle_beta   90.00
_cell.angle_gamma   90.00
#
_symmetry.space_group_name_H-M   'P 1'
#
loop_
_entity.id
_entity.type
_entity.pdbx_description
1 polymer ?
#
loop_
_entity_poly.entity_id
_entity_poly.type
_entity_poly.pdbx_seq_one_letter_code
_entity_poly.pdbx_strand_id
1 'polypeptide(L)'
;MNADMKSRLMFATGLLALSTLAACAGGNMRSDYKKNDVQPVKIEKSGDSLQITYHMPAESLFYSPGIDFANEGGVLRIAIRRCGIKEKCDAMAKAALPPAEPWTPKVTVPYGGEKVVLVYADTEETLTP
;
A
#
# COMPACT_ATOMS: atom_id res chain seq x y z
N MET A 1 -71.54 -29.71 -22.31
CA MET A 1 -71.00 -30.06 -23.65
C MET A 1 -70.15 -28.89 -24.15
N ASN A 2 -69.04 -29.22 -24.82
CA ASN A 2 -68.00 -28.37 -25.46
C ASN A 2 -66.89 -27.90 -24.49
N ALA A 3 -65.78 -28.65 -24.31
CA ALA A 3 -64.59 -28.82 -25.17
C ALA A 3 -63.69 -27.55 -25.18
N ASP A 4 -62.65 -27.52 -24.34
CA ASP A 4 -61.24 -27.89 -24.62
C ASP A 4 -60.52 -26.88 -25.53
N MET A 5 -59.57 -26.12 -24.95
CA MET A 5 -58.56 -25.38 -25.71
C MET A 5 -57.25 -25.25 -24.91
N LYS A 6 -56.45 -26.30 -25.07
CA LYS A 6 -54.99 -26.42 -24.89
C LYS A 6 -54.23 -25.20 -25.46
N SER A 7 -53.31 -24.58 -24.71
CA SER A 7 -51.92 -24.29 -25.15
C SER A 7 -51.11 -23.43 -24.15
N ARG A 8 -50.08 -24.06 -23.58
CA ARG A 8 -48.70 -23.60 -23.28
C ARG A 8 -48.38 -22.09 -23.23
N LEU A 9 -47.78 -21.65 -22.13
CA LEU A 9 -46.43 -21.06 -22.13
C LEU A 9 -45.86 -20.96 -20.70
N MET A 10 -44.78 -21.70 -20.44
CA MET A 10 -43.83 -21.49 -19.34
C MET A 10 -42.92 -20.32 -19.72
N PHE A 11 -42.63 -19.35 -18.85
CA PHE A 11 -41.34 -18.61 -18.76
C PHE A 11 -41.37 -17.52 -17.66
N ALA A 12 -40.18 -17.20 -17.15
CA ALA A 12 -39.77 -16.08 -16.27
C ALA A 12 -39.77 -16.40 -14.76
N THR A 13 -38.68 -16.84 -14.12
CA THR A 13 -37.31 -16.25 -13.95
C THR A 13 -37.28 -15.03 -13.02
N GLY A 14 -36.49 -15.13 -11.94
CA GLY A 14 -35.98 -14.01 -11.11
C GLY A 14 -36.59 -13.98 -9.70
N LEU A 15 -35.86 -13.87 -8.59
CA LEU A 15 -34.58 -13.18 -8.37
C LEU A 15 -33.89 -13.78 -7.13
N LEU A 16 -32.71 -14.39 -7.29
CA LEU A 16 -31.82 -14.75 -6.18
C LEU A 16 -31.15 -13.46 -5.69
N ALA A 17 -31.57 -12.95 -4.53
CA ALA A 17 -30.90 -11.83 -3.87
C ALA A 17 -29.57 -12.31 -3.28
N LEU A 18 -28.51 -12.31 -4.09
CA LEU A 18 -27.14 -12.41 -3.60
C LEU A 18 -26.76 -11.08 -2.94
N SER A 19 -26.93 -11.00 -1.64
CA SER A 19 -26.34 -9.95 -0.81
C SER A 19 -24.82 -10.08 -0.87
N THR A 20 -24.19 -9.30 -1.74
CA THR A 20 -22.73 -9.14 -1.77
C THR A 20 -22.31 -8.47 -0.46
N LEU A 21 -21.76 -9.26 0.46
CA LEU A 21 -20.95 -8.74 1.56
C LEU A 21 -19.77 -8.02 0.91
N ALA A 22 -19.82 -6.69 0.90
CA ALA A 22 -18.64 -5.88 0.66
C ALA A 22 -17.68 -6.15 1.82
N ALA A 23 -16.76 -7.09 1.61
CA ALA A 23 -15.62 -7.25 2.47
C ALA A 23 -14.85 -5.94 2.41
N CYS A 24 -14.94 -5.13 3.46
CA CYS A 24 -13.90 -4.16 3.79
C CYS A 24 -12.63 -4.95 4.10
N ALA A 25 -11.98 -5.48 3.07
CA ALA A 25 -10.62 -5.95 3.18
C ALA A 25 -9.78 -4.69 3.42
N GLY A 26 -9.31 -4.52 4.66
CA GLY A 26 -8.22 -3.59 4.95
C GLY A 26 -7.15 -3.84 3.90
N GLY A 27 -6.93 -2.84 3.02
CA GLY A 27 -6.10 -3.02 1.85
C GLY A 27 -4.71 -3.44 2.31
N ASN A 28 -4.26 -4.63 1.89
CA ASN A 28 -2.89 -5.06 2.13
C ASN A 28 -1.96 -3.94 1.65
N MET A 29 -1.08 -3.45 2.52
CA MET A 29 -0.17 -2.36 2.20
C MET A 29 0.58 -2.67 0.90
N ARG A 30 0.57 -1.72 -0.03
CA ARG A 30 1.20 -1.84 -1.34
C ARG A 30 2.21 -0.72 -1.56
N SER A 31 3.33 -1.10 -2.16
CA SER A 31 4.33 -0.21 -2.70
C SER A 31 4.34 -0.34 -4.22
N ASP A 32 4.64 0.77 -4.90
CA ASP A 32 4.80 0.80 -6.36
C ASP A 32 6.28 0.71 -6.78
N TYR A 33 7.21 0.83 -5.83
CA TYR A 33 8.64 0.65 -6.09
C TYR A 33 9.05 -0.80 -5.94
N LYS A 34 9.81 -1.31 -6.90
CA LYS A 34 10.52 -2.59 -6.72
C LYS A 34 11.66 -2.39 -5.74
N LYS A 35 12.12 -3.49 -5.13
CA LYS A 35 13.23 -3.43 -4.19
C LYS A 35 14.43 -2.68 -4.76
N ASN A 36 14.87 -3.07 -5.96
CA ASN A 36 16.08 -2.51 -6.58
C ASN A 36 15.96 -1.03 -6.98
N ASP A 37 14.75 -0.47 -7.08
CA ASP A 37 14.58 0.93 -7.49
C ASP A 37 15.07 1.87 -6.39
N VAL A 38 14.92 1.49 -5.12
CA VAL A 38 15.08 2.38 -3.96
C VAL A 38 16.26 2.01 -3.05
N GLN A 39 17.10 1.06 -3.48
CA GLN A 39 18.31 0.69 -2.73
C GLN A 39 19.43 1.73 -2.85
N PRO A 40 20.29 1.91 -1.83
CA PRO A 40 20.26 1.19 -0.56
C PRO A 40 19.17 1.72 0.39
N VAL A 41 18.48 0.82 1.08
CA VAL A 41 17.62 1.17 2.21
C VAL A 41 18.34 0.88 3.53
N LYS A 42 18.37 1.85 4.43
CA LYS A 42 18.89 1.69 5.81
C LYS A 42 17.83 2.10 6.82
N ILE A 43 17.81 1.38 7.92
CA ILE A 43 16.98 1.71 9.08
C ILE A 43 17.86 1.81 10.32
N GLU A 44 17.57 2.81 11.14
CA GLU A 44 18.30 3.06 12.38
C GLU A 44 17.30 3.43 13.47
N LYS A 45 17.43 2.83 14.65
CA LYS A 45 16.65 3.24 15.82
C LYS A 45 17.09 4.62 16.32
N SER A 46 16.14 5.51 16.53
CA SER A 46 16.34 6.83 17.14
C SER A 46 15.30 7.07 18.22
N GLY A 47 15.65 6.76 19.48
CA GLY A 47 14.70 6.80 20.59
C GLY A 47 13.50 5.86 20.35
N ASP A 48 12.29 6.42 20.42
CA ASP A 48 11.01 5.73 20.18
C ASP A 48 10.57 5.80 18.70
N SER A 49 11.54 5.95 17.79
CA SER A 49 11.30 6.08 16.36
C SER A 49 12.32 5.29 15.55
N LEU A 50 11.97 5.04 14.29
CA LEU A 50 12.90 4.58 13.26
C LEU A 50 13.17 5.70 12.29
N GLN A 51 14.44 5.91 11.99
CA GLN A 51 14.88 6.70 10.86
C GLN A 51 15.15 5.76 9.69
N ILE A 52 14.42 5.95 8.61
CA ILE A 52 14.58 5.23 7.35
C ILE A 52 15.24 6.15 6.35
N THR A 53 16.28 5.66 5.69
CA THR A 53 16.89 6.29 4.52
C THR A 53 16.82 5.35 3.34
N TYR A 54 16.57 5.88 2.16
CA TYR A 54 16.50 5.12 0.92
C TYR A 54 16.99 5.97 -0.25
N HIS A 55 17.32 5.35 -1.38
CA HIS A 55 17.60 6.09 -2.61
C HIS A 55 16.28 6.52 -3.27
N MET A 56 16.11 7.81 -3.52
CA MET A 56 14.96 8.33 -4.28
C MET A 56 15.27 8.29 -5.77
N PRO A 57 14.52 7.51 -6.59
CA PRO A 57 14.74 7.44 -8.02
C PRO A 57 14.43 8.79 -8.68
N ALA A 58 15.24 9.16 -9.68
CA ALA A 58 14.95 10.30 -10.53
C ALA A 58 13.90 9.91 -11.59
N GLU A 59 12.66 10.35 -11.39
CA GLU A 59 11.54 10.04 -12.27
C GLU A 59 10.92 11.33 -12.84
N SER A 60 10.53 11.31 -14.13
CA SER A 60 9.98 12.52 -14.77
C SER A 60 8.50 12.76 -14.47
N LEU A 61 7.74 11.69 -14.16
CA LEU A 61 6.29 11.75 -13.95
C LEU A 61 5.88 11.38 -12.52
N PHE A 62 6.85 11.00 -11.70
CA PHE A 62 6.62 10.48 -10.35
C PHE A 62 7.63 11.08 -9.37
N TYR A 63 7.31 11.03 -8.10
CA TYR A 63 8.19 11.39 -7.00
C TYR A 63 7.82 10.59 -5.75
N SER A 64 8.73 10.48 -4.80
CA SER A 64 8.45 9.87 -3.50
C SER A 64 8.22 10.95 -2.43
N PRO A 65 6.98 11.15 -1.93
CA PRO A 65 6.72 12.10 -0.83
C PRO A 65 7.17 11.58 0.53
N GLY A 66 7.49 10.28 0.66
CA GLY A 66 7.73 9.65 1.94
C GLY A 66 7.25 8.20 1.98
N ILE A 67 6.75 7.80 3.14
CA ILE A 67 6.44 6.41 3.48
C ILE A 67 5.06 6.30 4.11
N ASP A 68 4.33 5.25 3.74
CA ASP A 68 3.16 4.78 4.47
C ASP A 68 3.58 3.66 5.41
N PHE A 69 2.92 3.59 6.58
CA PHE A 69 3.22 2.59 7.59
C PHE A 69 1.96 2.18 8.35
N ALA A 70 1.93 0.93 8.78
CA ALA A 70 0.84 0.38 9.57
C ALA A 70 1.39 -0.66 10.54
N ASN A 71 0.81 -0.72 11.74
CA ASN A 71 1.08 -1.80 12.67
C ASN A 71 -0.01 -2.87 12.52
N GLU A 72 0.39 -4.02 11.99
CA GLU A 72 -0.49 -5.15 11.74
C GLU A 72 0.02 -6.36 12.52
N GLY A 73 -0.67 -6.74 13.60
CA GLY A 73 -0.33 -7.93 14.38
C GLY A 73 1.05 -7.89 15.03
N GLY A 74 1.54 -6.72 15.47
CA GLY A 74 2.87 -6.58 16.07
C GLY A 74 4.01 -6.51 15.05
N VAL A 75 3.67 -6.31 13.77
CA VAL A 75 4.61 -6.04 12.69
C VAL A 75 4.41 -4.61 12.21
N LEU A 76 5.45 -3.79 12.29
CA LEU A 76 5.49 -2.50 11.63
C LEU A 76 5.79 -2.73 10.16
N ARG A 77 4.74 -2.68 9.35
CA ARG A 77 4.84 -2.74 7.90
C ARG A 77 5.09 -1.33 7.37
N ILE A 78 5.94 -1.21 6.36
CA ILE A 78 6.41 0.05 5.79
C ILE A 78 6.35 -0.07 4.27
N ALA A 79 5.91 0.98 3.56
CA ALA A 79 5.96 1.06 2.10
C ALA A 79 6.43 2.46 1.66
N ILE A 80 7.43 2.51 0.79
CA ILE A 80 7.86 3.78 0.16
C ILE A 80 6.82 4.16 -0.89
N ARG A 81 6.28 5.38 -0.78
CA ARG A 81 5.21 5.85 -1.65
C ARG A 81 5.76 6.44 -2.92
N ARG A 82 5.12 6.11 -4.05
CA ARG A 82 5.38 6.71 -5.35
C ARG A 82 4.12 7.45 -5.78
N CYS A 83 4.27 8.73 -6.07
CA CYS A 83 3.15 9.60 -6.41
C CYS A 83 3.33 10.18 -7.80
N GLY A 84 2.27 10.17 -8.60
CA GLY A 84 2.25 10.89 -9.86
C GLY A 84 2.22 12.41 -9.63
N ILE A 85 2.99 13.17 -10.40
CA ILE A 85 3.07 14.64 -10.24
C ILE A 85 1.75 15.38 -10.50
N LYS A 86 0.77 14.73 -11.13
CA LYS A 86 -0.57 15.28 -11.42
C LYS A 86 -1.65 14.80 -10.44
N GLU A 87 -1.29 13.92 -9.51
CA GLU A 87 -2.24 13.27 -8.61
C GLU A 87 -2.18 13.92 -7.22
N LYS A 88 -3.33 13.96 -6.54
CA LYS A 88 -3.35 14.24 -5.10
C LYS A 88 -2.87 12.98 -4.38
N CYS A 89 -1.59 12.94 -4.08
CA CYS A 89 -0.95 11.79 -3.45
C CYS A 89 -0.06 12.29 -2.32
N ASP A 90 -0.17 11.62 -1.18
CA ASP A 90 0.58 11.97 0.01
C ASP A 90 1.05 10.72 0.75
N ALA A 91 2.07 10.88 1.59
CA ALA A 91 2.58 9.86 2.49
C ALA A 91 2.20 10.16 3.94
N MET A 92 1.99 9.11 4.72
CA MET A 92 1.74 9.22 6.17
C MET A 92 2.93 9.84 6.91
N ALA A 93 4.16 9.43 6.58
CA ALA A 93 5.39 10.02 7.08
C ALA A 93 6.16 10.69 5.94
N LYS A 94 6.47 11.98 6.09
CA LYS A 94 7.08 12.80 5.04
C LYS A 94 8.57 12.59 4.93
N ALA A 95 9.07 12.57 3.69
CA ALA A 95 10.49 12.63 3.40
C ALA A 95 11.07 14.02 3.68
N ALA A 96 12.11 14.07 4.51
CA ALA A 96 13.00 15.20 4.62
C ALA A 96 14.17 15.01 3.66
N LEU A 97 14.45 15.99 2.80
CA LEU A 97 15.53 15.96 1.82
C LEU A 97 16.69 16.82 2.33
N PRO A 98 17.78 16.21 2.85
CA PRO A 98 18.94 16.97 3.29
C PRO A 98 19.58 17.71 2.11
N PRO A 99 19.97 18.99 2.23
CA PRO A 99 20.57 19.74 1.12
C PRO A 99 21.83 19.10 0.54
N ALA A 100 22.63 18.42 1.36
CA ALA A 100 23.85 17.73 0.92
C ALA A 100 23.57 16.40 0.20
N GLU A 101 22.41 15.78 0.44
CA GLU A 101 22.06 14.44 -0.07
C GLU A 101 20.59 14.41 -0.53
N PRO A 102 20.22 15.19 -1.57
CA PRO A 102 18.81 15.34 -1.98
C PRO A 102 18.20 14.06 -2.56
N TRP A 103 19.02 13.06 -2.87
CA TRP A 103 18.60 11.75 -3.38
C TRP A 103 18.53 10.67 -2.30
N THR A 104 18.81 11.02 -1.04
CA THR A 104 18.79 10.13 0.11
C THR A 104 17.86 10.70 1.19
N PRO A 105 16.53 10.70 0.95
CA PRO A 105 15.57 11.17 1.93
C PRO A 105 15.71 10.48 3.29
N LYS A 106 15.41 11.23 4.34
CA LYS A 106 15.22 10.73 5.70
C LYS A 106 13.74 10.76 6.04
N VAL A 107 13.20 9.64 6.50
CA VAL A 107 11.82 9.54 6.98
C VAL A 107 11.84 9.00 8.40
N THR A 108 11.04 9.62 9.28
CA THR A 108 10.89 9.17 10.66
C THR A 108 9.51 8.58 10.86
N VAL A 109 9.45 7.37 11.42
CA VAL A 109 8.20 6.70 11.80
C VAL A 109 8.23 6.30 13.27
N PRO A 110 7.09 6.31 13.99
CA PRO A 110 7.01 5.79 15.35
C PRO A 110 7.42 4.32 15.42
N TYR A 111 8.07 3.91 16.52
CA TYR A 111 8.55 2.54 16.70
C TYR A 111 8.49 2.08 18.16
N GLY A 112 7.72 1.02 18.40
CA GLY A 112 7.51 0.39 19.70
C GLY A 112 8.32 -0.89 19.93
N GLY A 113 9.24 -1.26 19.04
CA GLY A 113 10.01 -2.51 19.13
C GLY A 113 9.44 -3.66 18.31
N GLU A 114 8.54 -3.37 17.38
CA GLU A 114 7.91 -4.35 16.50
C GLU A 114 8.90 -4.99 15.52
N LYS A 115 8.51 -6.12 14.93
CA LYS A 115 9.19 -6.60 13.74
C LYS A 115 8.99 -5.60 12.60
N VAL A 116 10.04 -5.19 11.92
CA VAL A 116 9.95 -4.24 10.80
C VAL A 116 9.96 -5.00 9.48
N VAL A 117 8.95 -4.75 8.64
CA VAL A 117 8.86 -5.31 7.28
C VAL A 117 8.69 -4.18 6.28
N LEU A 118 9.62 -4.07 5.35
CA LEU A 118 9.52 -3.17 4.21
C LEU A 118 8.88 -3.92 3.03
N VAL A 119 7.77 -3.38 2.53
CA VAL A 119 6.99 -3.91 1.43
C VAL A 119 7.40 -3.20 0.15
N TYR A 120 7.81 -3.99 -0.84
CA TYR A 120 8.09 -3.54 -2.21
C TYR A 120 7.02 -4.09 -3.17
N ALA A 121 7.00 -3.58 -4.39
CA ALA A 121 6.09 -4.05 -5.43
C ALA A 121 6.31 -5.51 -5.82
N ASP A 122 7.54 -6.01 -5.65
CA ASP A 122 7.99 -7.33 -6.10
C ASP A 122 8.39 -8.30 -4.96
N THR A 123 8.60 -7.80 -3.74
CA THR A 123 8.98 -8.62 -2.58
C THR A 123 8.70 -7.91 -1.26
N GLU A 124 8.79 -8.63 -0.16
CA GLU A 124 8.92 -8.05 1.19
C GLU A 124 10.33 -8.32 1.74
N GLU A 125 10.81 -7.45 2.63
CA GLU A 125 12.07 -7.60 3.33
C GLU A 125 11.87 -7.33 4.83
N THR A 126 12.30 -8.26 5.67
CA THR A 126 12.40 -8.00 7.12
C THR A 126 13.70 -7.27 7.39
N LEU A 127 13.64 -6.15 8.10
CA LEU A 127 14.80 -5.34 8.45
C LEU A 127 14.98 -5.30 9.97
N THR A 128 16.22 -5.12 10.42
CA THR A 128 16.58 -4.99 11.83
C THR A 128 17.12 -3.58 12.10
N PRO A 129 16.47 -2.80 12.98
CA PRO A 129 16.91 -1.45 13.39
C PRO A 129 18.23 -1.37 14.13
#